data_AF-A0A951MZE6-F1
#
_entry.id   AF-A0A951MZE6-F1
#
_cell.length_a   1.000
_cell.length_b   1.000
_cell.length_c   1.000
_cell.angle_alpha   90.00
_cell.angle_beta   90.00
_cell.angle_gamma   90.00
#
_symmetry.space_group_name_H-M   'P 1'
#
loop_
_entity.id
_entity.type
_entity.pdbx_description
1 polymer ?
#
loop_
_entity_poly.entity_id
_entity_poly.type
_entity_poly.pdbx_seq_one_letter_code
_entity_poly.pdbx_strand_id
1 'polypeptide(L)'
;MTDAEEQGAERDDLADLGPEQGGGPPAALPWTLVVEGEHAWSADLEHGAVLPCVDDIVEFIDATGDRQIYRVTRIVHTLQPTASDRPRVRDEDTGPNATVDETDARPVRELRAGLPRVFVRAEKKAD
;
A
#
# COMPACT_ATOMS: atom_id res chain seq x y z
N MET A 1 -31.71 -9.63 50.73
CA MET A 1 -32.21 -8.26 50.52
C MET A 1 -31.01 -7.33 50.60
N THR A 2 -30.45 -6.73 49.57
CA THR A 2 -30.42 -6.94 48.11
C THR A 2 -29.12 -6.25 47.71
N ASP A 3 -28.33 -6.90 46.87
CA ASP A 3 -27.16 -6.35 46.19
C ASP A 3 -27.46 -5.01 45.48
N ALA A 4 -26.44 -4.16 45.43
CA ALA A 4 -26.36 -3.07 44.47
C ALA A 4 -24.93 -3.07 43.89
N GLU A 5 -24.73 -3.94 42.90
CA GLU A 5 -24.05 -3.63 41.64
C GLU A 5 -24.54 -2.24 41.15
N GLU A 6 -23.78 -1.37 40.49
CA GLU A 6 -23.15 -1.54 39.19
C GLU A 6 -22.65 -0.15 38.78
N GLN A 7 -21.44 -0.06 38.19
CA GLN A 7 -21.00 0.89 37.15
C GLN A 7 -19.51 1.17 37.27
N GLY A 8 -18.74 0.16 36.85
CA GLY A 8 -17.31 0.24 36.64
C GLY A 8 -16.92 -0.68 35.48
N ALA A 9 -17.59 -0.55 34.33
CA ALA A 9 -17.27 -1.34 33.14
C ALA A 9 -17.83 -0.65 31.89
N GLU A 10 -17.07 0.26 31.28
CA GLU A 10 -17.25 0.56 29.85
C GLU A 10 -16.01 1.25 29.27
N ARG A 11 -14.82 0.63 29.42
CA ARG A 11 -13.58 1.14 28.81
C ARG A 11 -12.57 0.08 28.38
N ASP A 12 -12.96 -1.17 28.16
CA ASP A 12 -11.97 -2.21 27.81
C ASP A 12 -12.46 -3.30 26.84
N ASP A 13 -13.41 -3.00 25.94
CA ASP A 13 -13.95 -3.97 24.96
C ASP A 13 -13.43 -3.76 23.52
N LEU A 14 -12.14 -3.42 23.36
CA LEU A 14 -11.49 -3.37 22.04
C LEU A 14 -10.16 -4.13 21.97
N ALA A 15 -9.71 -4.73 23.08
CA ALA A 15 -8.38 -5.34 23.16
C ALA A 15 -8.33 -6.85 22.88
N ASP A 16 -9.46 -7.54 22.64
CA ASP A 16 -9.46 -9.01 22.56
C ASP A 16 -10.33 -9.56 21.40
N LEU A 17 -10.08 -9.09 20.18
CA LEU A 17 -10.50 -9.85 19.00
C LEU A 17 -9.44 -10.93 18.75
N GLY A 18 -9.80 -12.18 18.97
CA GLY A 18 -8.93 -13.33 18.73
C GLY A 18 -8.54 -13.46 17.23
N PRO A 19 -7.55 -14.31 16.91
CA PRO A 19 -7.10 -14.51 15.52
C PRO A 19 -8.24 -14.98 14.59
N GLU A 20 -9.23 -15.70 15.14
CA GLU A 20 -10.45 -16.15 14.46
C GLU A 20 -11.38 -14.98 14.01
N GLN A 21 -11.19 -13.78 14.58
CA GLN A 21 -11.95 -12.55 14.33
C GLN A 21 -11.12 -11.47 13.60
N GLY A 22 -9.92 -11.84 13.10
CA GLY A 22 -9.05 -10.94 12.33
C GLY A 22 -7.98 -10.20 13.13
N GLY A 23 -7.78 -10.54 14.41
CA GLY A 23 -6.75 -9.93 15.29
C GLY A 23 -5.32 -10.49 15.10
N GLY A 24 -4.95 -10.90 13.88
CA GLY A 24 -3.55 -11.22 13.59
C GLY A 24 -2.69 -9.94 13.62
N PRO A 25 -1.38 -10.03 13.93
CA PRO A 25 -0.50 -8.87 13.77
C PRO A 25 -0.65 -8.34 12.34
N PRO A 26 -0.73 -7.01 12.13
CA PRO A 26 -0.99 -6.44 10.82
C PRO A 26 0.02 -7.01 9.83
N ALA A 27 -0.49 -7.64 8.77
CA ALA A 27 0.37 -8.26 7.77
C ALA A 27 1.26 -7.17 7.16
N ALA A 28 2.57 -7.29 7.37
CA ALA A 28 3.54 -6.42 6.74
C ALA A 28 3.47 -6.66 5.23
N LEU A 29 3.18 -5.61 4.47
CA LEU A 29 3.05 -5.68 3.01
C LEU A 29 4.03 -4.70 2.37
N PRO A 30 4.64 -5.06 1.23
CA PRO A 30 5.38 -4.08 0.44
C PRO A 30 4.41 -3.02 -0.09
N TRP A 31 4.85 -1.77 -0.06
CA TRP A 31 4.13 -0.63 -0.65
C TRP A 31 5.12 0.41 -1.16
N THR A 32 4.65 1.25 -2.08
CA THR A 32 5.45 2.32 -2.70
C THR A 32 5.17 3.64 -1.99
N LEU A 33 6.20 4.29 -1.45
CA LEU A 33 6.12 5.67 -0.97
C LEU A 33 6.11 6.61 -2.17
N VAL A 34 5.23 7.60 -2.17
CA VAL A 34 5.15 8.64 -3.21
C VAL A 34 5.15 10.01 -2.54
N VAL A 35 6.25 10.74 -2.68
CA VAL A 35 6.36 12.13 -2.24
C VAL A 35 5.82 13.05 -3.34
N GLU A 36 4.79 13.82 -3.02
CA GLU A 36 4.21 14.82 -3.92
C GLU A 36 4.85 16.21 -3.67
N GLY A 37 4.94 17.04 -4.72
CA GLY A 37 5.39 18.43 -4.60
C GLY A 37 6.53 18.80 -5.56
N GLU A 38 7.26 19.87 -5.22
CA GLU A 38 8.35 20.43 -6.03
C GLU A 38 9.51 19.43 -6.23
N HIS A 39 9.77 18.59 -5.23
CA HIS A 39 10.78 17.54 -5.26
C HIS A 39 10.11 16.16 -5.25
N ALA A 40 9.22 15.90 -6.21
CA ALA A 40 8.49 14.65 -6.29
C ALA A 40 9.40 13.46 -6.61
N TRP A 41 9.22 12.37 -5.85
CA TRP A 41 9.90 11.10 -6.08
C TRP A 41 9.07 9.94 -5.50
N SER A 42 9.43 8.71 -5.86
CA SER A 42 8.81 7.51 -5.29
C SER A 42 9.83 6.40 -5.09
N ALA A 43 9.62 5.58 -4.06
CA ALA A 43 10.46 4.41 -3.79
C ALA A 43 9.61 3.25 -3.26
N ASP A 44 9.92 2.05 -3.73
CA ASP A 44 9.37 0.82 -3.18
C ASP A 44 10.09 0.47 -1.88
N LEU A 45 9.34 0.05 -0.86
CA LEU A 45 9.95 -0.48 0.35
C LEU A 45 10.49 -1.89 0.09
N GLU A 46 11.79 -2.07 0.30
CA GLU A 46 12.47 -3.38 0.16
C GLU A 46 11.94 -4.41 1.18
N HIS A 47 11.55 -3.93 2.36
CA HIS A 47 10.95 -4.76 3.41
C HIS A 47 9.50 -4.36 3.61
N GLY A 48 8.63 -5.38 3.69
CA GLY A 48 7.22 -5.16 4.01
C GLY A 48 7.10 -4.41 5.33
N ALA A 49 6.24 -3.39 5.36
CA ALA A 49 5.89 -2.64 6.54
C ALA A 49 4.37 -2.66 6.72
N VAL A 50 3.91 -2.30 7.90
CA VAL A 50 2.48 -2.04 8.10
C VAL A 50 2.08 -0.90 7.16
N LEU A 51 0.96 -1.07 6.47
CA LEU A 51 0.41 0.00 5.63
C LEU A 51 -0.09 1.12 6.56
N PRO A 52 0.39 2.36 6.40
CA PRO A 52 -0.06 3.45 7.26
C PRO A 52 -1.51 3.84 6.97
N CYS A 53 -2.11 4.63 7.85
CA CYS A 53 -3.40 5.29 7.66
C CYS A 53 -3.22 6.70 7.06
N VAL A 54 -4.31 7.27 6.54
CA VAL A 54 -4.32 8.70 6.19
C VAL A 54 -4.10 9.53 7.46
N ASP A 55 -3.37 10.63 7.32
CA ASP A 55 -2.89 11.52 8.39
C ASP A 55 -1.80 10.96 9.31
N ASP A 56 -1.38 9.69 9.14
CA ASP A 56 -0.18 9.18 9.80
C ASP A 56 1.08 9.95 9.37
N ILE A 57 2.09 9.90 10.24
CA ILE A 57 3.39 10.53 10.02
C ILE A 57 4.42 9.49 9.57
N VAL A 58 5.18 9.84 8.52
CA VAL A 58 6.30 9.05 8.00
C VAL A 58 7.57 9.88 8.16
N GLU A 59 8.56 9.34 8.86
CA GLU A 59 9.90 9.92 8.95
C GLU A 59 10.81 9.26 7.90
N PHE A 60 11.41 10.08 7.05
CA PHE A 60 12.45 9.67 6.11
C PHE A 60 13.81 10.16 6.61
N ILE A 61 14.78 9.26 6.64
CA ILE A 61 16.17 9.56 6.99
C ILE A 61 16.99 9.36 5.72
N ASP A 62 17.62 10.42 5.24
CA ASP A 62 18.41 10.36 4.01
C ASP A 62 19.83 9.82 4.24
N ALA A 63 20.63 9.81 3.18
CA ALA A 63 22.02 9.33 3.22
C ALA A 63 22.95 10.22 4.07
N THR A 64 22.60 11.49 4.34
CA THR A 64 23.36 12.37 5.24
C THR A 64 22.91 12.22 6.70
N GLY A 65 21.81 11.52 6.94
CA GLY A 65 21.21 11.33 8.26
C GLY A 65 20.19 12.41 8.61
N ASP A 66 19.86 13.30 7.67
CA ASP A 66 18.87 14.34 7.87
C ASP A 66 17.46 13.76 7.83
N ARG A 67 16.62 14.26 8.74
CA ARG A 67 15.26 13.75 8.93
C ARG A 67 14.26 14.66 8.25
N GLN A 68 13.39 14.05 7.45
CA GLN A 68 12.25 14.71 6.84
C GLN A 68 10.96 14.07 7.30
N ILE A 69 10.02 14.91 7.73
CA ILE A 69 8.72 14.47 8.24
C ILE A 69 7.67 14.71 7.18
N TYR A 70 6.97 13.64 6.83
CA TYR A 70 5.87 13.66 5.88
C TYR A 70 4.58 13.23 6.55
N ARG A 71 3.47 13.77 6.07
CA ARG A 71 2.12 13.33 6.45
C ARG A 71 1.48 12.58 5.30
N VAL A 72 0.90 11.42 5.58
CA VAL A 72 0.14 10.62 4.60
C VAL A 72 -1.13 11.36 4.22
N THR A 73 -1.30 11.62 2.93
CA THR A 73 -2.47 12.34 2.41
C THR A 73 -3.48 11.40 1.77
N ARG A 74 -3.01 10.29 1.20
CA ARG A 74 -3.84 9.35 0.45
C ARG A 74 -3.14 8.00 0.31
N ILE A 75 -3.92 6.94 0.34
CA ILE A 75 -3.46 5.58 0.02
C ILE A 75 -4.25 5.11 -1.19
N VAL A 76 -3.55 4.58 -2.19
CA VAL A 76 -4.16 4.07 -3.43
C VAL A 76 -3.79 2.60 -3.57
N HIS A 77 -4.79 1.73 -3.43
CA HIS A 77 -4.65 0.33 -3.81
C HIS A 77 -4.67 0.21 -5.33
N THR A 78 -3.66 -0.43 -5.90
CA THR A 78 -3.53 -0.57 -7.35
C THR A 78 -4.06 -1.93 -7.80
N LEU A 79 -4.72 -1.94 -8.95
CA LEU A 79 -5.21 -3.15 -9.61
C LEU A 79 -4.56 -3.22 -10.99
N GLN A 80 -4.09 -4.40 -11.37
CA GLN A 80 -3.45 -4.64 -12.67
C GLN A 80 -4.19 -5.77 -13.39
N PRO A 81 -4.34 -5.73 -14.73
CA PRO A 81 -4.83 -6.87 -15.48
C PRO A 81 -3.97 -8.09 -15.19
N THR A 82 -4.61 -9.22 -14.88
CA THR A 82 -3.91 -10.51 -14.81
C THR A 82 -3.41 -10.84 -16.21
N ALA A 83 -2.14 -11.23 -16.34
CA ALA A 83 -1.63 -11.77 -17.60
C ALA A 83 -2.13 -13.21 -17.71
N SER A 84 -3.41 -13.37 -18.06
CA SER A 84 -4.03 -14.70 -18.17
C SER A 84 -3.62 -15.40 -19.46
N ASP A 85 -3.10 -14.66 -20.45
CA ASP A 85 -2.62 -15.20 -21.73
C ASP A 85 -1.12 -14.99 -21.91
N ARG A 86 -0.39 -16.09 -22.09
CA ARG A 86 0.96 -16.06 -22.69
C ARG A 86 0.79 -15.55 -24.13
N PRO A 87 1.53 -14.52 -24.58
CA PRO A 87 1.49 -14.11 -25.98
C PRO A 87 1.73 -15.35 -26.86
N ARG A 88 0.81 -15.62 -27.79
CA ARG A 88 1.04 -16.68 -28.78
C ARG A 88 2.20 -16.24 -29.64
N VAL A 89 3.35 -16.90 -29.49
CA VAL A 89 4.42 -16.80 -30.48
C VAL A 89 3.81 -17.32 -31.78
N ARG A 90 3.68 -16.47 -32.80
CA ARG A 90 3.37 -16.96 -34.14
C ARG A 90 4.59 -17.75 -34.59
N ASP A 91 4.45 -19.07 -34.61
CA ASP A 91 5.39 -19.91 -35.33
C ASP A 91 5.33 -19.51 -36.81
N GLU A 92 6.50 -19.45 -37.42
CA GLU A 92 6.80 -19.09 -38.81
C GLU A 92 7.09 -17.58 -39.02
N ASP A 93 8.40 -17.28 -39.11
CA ASP A 93 9.07 -16.00 -39.44
C ASP A 93 9.33 -14.96 -38.32
N THR A 94 9.44 -15.39 -37.07
CA THR A 94 9.83 -14.53 -35.94
C THR A 94 11.35 -14.53 -35.75
N GLY A 95 12.07 -13.59 -36.38
CA GLY A 95 13.45 -13.28 -35.99
C GLY A 95 13.53 -12.75 -34.55
N PRO A 96 14.72 -12.72 -33.89
CA PRO A 96 14.89 -12.37 -32.48
C PRO A 96 14.46 -10.92 -32.10
N ASN A 97 14.01 -10.12 -33.06
CA ASN A 97 13.57 -8.74 -32.90
C ASN A 97 12.08 -8.51 -33.19
N ALA A 98 11.25 -9.57 -33.27
CA ALA A 98 9.82 -9.41 -33.47
C ALA A 98 9.21 -8.67 -32.28
N THR A 99 8.75 -7.44 -32.52
CA THR A 99 8.09 -6.62 -31.52
C THR A 99 6.64 -7.07 -31.44
N VAL A 100 6.17 -7.41 -30.23
CA VAL A 100 4.75 -7.76 -30.01
C VAL A 100 3.94 -6.48 -30.09
N ASP A 101 3.35 -6.22 -31.25
CA ASP A 101 2.45 -5.09 -31.47
C ASP A 101 1.00 -5.57 -31.37
N GLU A 102 0.49 -5.72 -30.15
CA GLU A 102 -0.96 -5.88 -29.94
C GLU A 102 -1.36 -5.16 -28.65
N THR A 103 -1.64 -3.85 -28.75
CA THR A 103 -2.58 -3.19 -27.84
C THR A 103 -3.99 -3.65 -28.20
N ASP A 104 -4.27 -4.92 -27.96
CA ASP A 104 -5.61 -5.46 -28.14
C ASP A 104 -6.43 -4.96 -26.95
N ALA A 105 -7.26 -3.93 -27.19
CA ALA A 105 -8.14 -3.29 -26.20
C ALA A 105 -9.30 -4.22 -25.81
N ARG A 106 -8.99 -5.47 -25.47
CA ARG A 106 -9.93 -6.43 -24.94
C ARG A 106 -10.38 -5.97 -23.56
N PRO A 107 -11.67 -6.12 -23.22
CA PRO A 107 -12.14 -5.78 -21.88
C PRO A 107 -11.36 -6.62 -20.85
N VAL A 108 -10.88 -5.96 -19.79
CA VAL A 108 -10.15 -6.62 -18.69
C VAL A 108 -11.10 -7.63 -18.03
N ARG A 109 -10.75 -8.91 -18.12
CA ARG A 109 -11.57 -10.01 -17.58
C ARG A 109 -11.22 -10.36 -16.13
N GLU A 110 -9.95 -10.19 -15.77
CA GLU A 110 -9.40 -10.57 -14.48
C GLU A 110 -8.40 -9.51 -13.99
N LEU A 111 -8.45 -9.21 -12.69
CA LEU A 111 -7.59 -8.24 -12.02
C LEU A 111 -6.78 -8.94 -10.93
N ARG A 112 -5.52 -8.54 -10.79
CA ARG A 112 -4.67 -8.85 -9.64
C ARG A 112 -4.34 -7.58 -8.86
N ALA A 113 -4.12 -7.72 -7.56
CA ALA A 113 -3.61 -6.62 -6.75
C ALA A 113 -2.17 -6.27 -7.15
N GLY A 114 -1.91 -4.98 -7.35
CA GLY A 114 -0.56 -4.43 -7.41
C GLY A 114 -0.15 -3.89 -6.03
N LEU A 115 1.06 -3.32 -5.97
CA LEU A 115 1.56 -2.68 -4.75
C LEU A 115 0.71 -1.44 -4.41
N PRO A 116 0.24 -1.29 -3.16
CA PRO A 116 -0.36 -0.05 -2.70
C PRO A 116 0.63 1.11 -2.83
N ARG A 117 0.11 2.29 -3.15
CA ARG A 117 0.89 3.54 -3.22
C ARG A 117 0.45 4.46 -2.09
N VAL A 118 1.39 4.86 -1.25
CA VAL A 118 1.18 5.76 -0.12
C VAL A 118 1.68 7.14 -0.52
N PHE A 119 0.76 8.09 -0.68
CA PHE A 119 1.08 9.46 -1.04
C PHE A 119 1.27 10.29 0.22
N VAL A 120 2.34 11.08 0.22
CA VAL A 120 2.71 11.90 1.36
C VAL A 120 3.07 13.32 0.93
N ARG A 121 2.86 14.27 1.83
CA ARG A 121 3.29 15.67 1.69
C ARG A 121 4.24 16.03 2.82
N ALA A 122 5.22 16.88 2.54
CA ALA A 122 6.10 17.40 3.60
C ALA A 122 5.27 18.18 4.62
N GLU A 123 5.50 17.95 5.90
CA GLU A 123 5.00 18.85 6.93
C GLU A 123 5.83 20.13 6.87
N LYS A 124 5.18 21.27 6.59
CA LYS A 124 5.86 22.56 6.74
C LYS A 124 6.28 22.68 8.19
N LYS A 125 7.58 22.86 8.43
CA LYS A 125 8.07 23.29 9.74
C LYS A 125 7.33 24.59 10.08
N ALA A 126 6.57 24.59 11.17
CA ALA A 126 6.03 25.84 11.70
C ALA A 126 7.25 26.67 12.13
N ASP A 127 7.41 27.84 11.51
CA ASP A 127 8.43 28.84 11.85
C ASP A 127 8.05 29.54 13.16
#